data_AF-A0A923HFR1-F1
#
_entry.id   AF-A0A923HFR1-F1
#
_cell.length_a   1.000
_cell.length_b   1.000
_cell.length_c   1.000
_cell.angle_alpha   90.00
_cell.angle_beta   90.00
_cell.angle_gamma   90.00
#
_symmetry.space_group_name_H-M   'P 1'
#
loop_
_entity.id
_entity.type
_entity.pdbx_description
1 polymer ?
#
loop_
_entity_poly.entity_id
_entity_poly.type
_entity_poly.pdbx_seq_one_letter_code
_entity_poly.pdbx_strand_id
1 'polypeptide(L)'
;MARCLLAIGMLNASANVLAEDGKQELVEIAQLVHTLDERYPAGSIQSNEVAEIAIKESQSAEDRLENWYVVSEHHCYNTFFVNDCLKRIKVERREYLPTLQRISLESQALQRLLKVMERDRETAQKQAK
;
A
#
# COMPACT_ATOMS: atom_id res chain seq x y z
N MET A 1 -35.52 -37.99 36.78
CA MET A 1 -35.20 -38.88 35.64
C MET A 1 -35.07 -37.99 34.41
N ALA A 2 -33.86 -37.53 34.06
CA ALA A 2 -32.83 -38.24 33.29
C ALA A 2 -33.16 -38.34 31.78
N ARG A 3 -32.39 -37.57 30.98
CA ARG A 3 -31.96 -37.71 29.57
C ARG A 3 -31.76 -36.28 29.03
N CYS A 4 -30.57 -35.67 28.96
CA CYS A 4 -29.24 -36.08 28.48
C CYS A 4 -29.20 -36.42 26.98
N LEU A 5 -28.33 -35.66 26.28
CA LEU A 5 -27.60 -35.92 25.02
C LEU A 5 -27.95 -35.06 23.78
N LEU A 6 -27.12 -34.01 23.63
CA LEU A 6 -26.19 -33.78 22.51
C LEU A 6 -26.73 -33.66 21.07
N ALA A 7 -26.52 -32.48 20.48
CA ALA A 7 -25.93 -32.38 19.15
C ALA A 7 -25.09 -31.10 19.07
N ILE A 8 -23.79 -31.30 19.31
CA ILE A 8 -22.70 -30.39 19.00
C ILE A 8 -22.64 -30.26 17.48
N GLY A 9 -23.01 -29.10 16.93
CA GLY A 9 -22.69 -28.71 15.57
C GLY A 9 -21.40 -27.90 15.56
N MET A 10 -20.25 -28.55 15.80
CA MET A 10 -18.93 -27.93 15.64
C MET A 10 -18.58 -27.84 14.15
N LEU A 11 -18.16 -26.62 13.77
CA LEU A 11 -17.16 -26.24 12.78
C LEU A 11 -16.89 -27.22 11.62
N ASN A 12 -17.23 -26.79 10.41
CA ASN A 12 -16.52 -27.20 9.19
C ASN A 12 -16.32 -25.98 8.29
N ALA A 13 -15.22 -25.25 8.48
CA ALA A 13 -14.63 -24.37 7.47
C ALA A 13 -13.24 -23.90 7.92
N SER A 14 -12.19 -24.64 7.60
CA SER A 14 -10.82 -24.13 7.79
C SER A 14 -9.78 -24.89 6.97
N ALA A 15 -9.90 -24.74 5.65
CA ALA A 15 -8.76 -24.89 4.73
C ALA A 15 -8.75 -23.79 3.64
N ASN A 16 -9.90 -23.17 3.36
CA ASN A 16 -10.02 -22.13 2.32
C ASN A 16 -9.79 -20.69 2.82
N VAL A 17 -9.85 -20.44 4.13
CA VAL A 17 -9.84 -19.07 4.70
C VAL A 17 -8.57 -18.28 4.35
N LEU A 18 -7.41 -18.92 4.31
CA LEU A 18 -6.14 -18.21 4.06
C LEU A 18 -5.95 -17.77 2.60
N ALA A 19 -6.54 -18.50 1.64
CA ALA A 19 -6.42 -18.17 0.21
C ALA A 19 -7.45 -17.11 -0.22
N GLU A 20 -8.58 -17.03 0.46
CA GLU A 20 -9.58 -15.97 0.27
C GLU A 20 -9.12 -14.65 0.88
N ASP A 21 -8.44 -14.70 2.02
CA ASP A 21 -7.88 -13.54 2.74
C ASP A 21 -6.90 -12.73 1.88
N GLY A 22 -5.92 -13.41 1.23
CA GLY A 22 -4.95 -12.73 0.36
C GLY A 22 -5.58 -12.06 -0.88
N LYS A 23 -6.66 -12.62 -1.43
CA LYS A 23 -7.36 -11.99 -2.56
C LYS A 23 -8.17 -10.79 -2.12
N GLN A 24 -8.84 -10.89 -0.97
CA GLN A 24 -9.62 -9.80 -0.41
C GLN A 24 -8.72 -8.61 -0.05
N GLU A 25 -7.56 -8.86 0.56
CA GLU A 25 -6.56 -7.83 0.88
C GLU A 25 -6.09 -7.07 -0.38
N LEU A 26 -5.88 -7.78 -1.50
CA LEU A 26 -5.49 -7.14 -2.76
C LEU A 26 -6.60 -6.21 -3.29
N VAL A 27 -7.87 -6.60 -3.18
CA VAL A 27 -9.01 -5.75 -3.60
C VAL A 27 -9.05 -4.47 -2.78
N GLU A 28 -8.81 -4.57 -1.47
CA GLU A 28 -8.77 -3.40 -0.60
C GLU A 28 -7.57 -2.49 -0.89
N ILE A 29 -6.40 -3.07 -1.19
CA ILE A 29 -5.24 -2.31 -1.65
C ILE A 29 -5.54 -1.62 -2.98
N ALA A 30 -6.18 -2.30 -3.93
CA ALA A 30 -6.55 -1.73 -5.22
C ALA A 30 -7.48 -0.52 -5.06
N GLN A 31 -8.50 -0.64 -4.20
CA GLN A 31 -9.41 0.46 -3.91
C GLN A 31 -8.70 1.62 -3.20
N LEU A 32 -7.79 1.32 -2.27
CA LEU A 32 -6.97 2.33 -1.60
C LEU A 32 -6.10 3.08 -2.60
N VAL A 33 -5.39 2.37 -3.48
CA VAL A 33 -4.52 2.95 -4.51
C VAL A 33 -5.32 3.85 -5.44
N HIS A 34 -6.50 3.40 -5.88
CA HIS A 34 -7.41 4.19 -6.70
C HIS A 34 -7.85 5.47 -5.96
N THR A 35 -8.25 5.36 -4.69
CA THR A 35 -8.64 6.51 -3.86
C THR A 35 -7.49 7.51 -3.70
N LEU A 36 -6.26 7.03 -3.53
CA LEU A 36 -5.07 7.87 -3.44
C LEU A 36 -4.73 8.54 -4.77
N ASP A 37 -4.91 7.86 -5.90
CA ASP A 37 -4.71 8.44 -7.24
C ASP A 37 -5.70 9.57 -7.53
N GLU A 38 -6.98 9.39 -7.16
CA GLU A 38 -8.00 10.43 -7.27
C GLU A 38 -7.73 11.62 -6.34
N ARG A 39 -7.21 11.37 -5.14
CA ARG A 39 -6.88 12.41 -4.16
C ARG A 39 -5.60 13.17 -4.54
N TYR A 40 -4.61 12.48 -5.09
CA TYR A 40 -3.33 13.03 -5.51
C TYR A 40 -3.05 12.85 -7.01
N PRO A 41 -3.86 13.45 -7.91
CA PRO A 41 -3.58 13.41 -9.34
C PRO A 41 -2.18 13.95 -9.64
N ALA A 42 -1.57 13.48 -10.73
CA ALA A 42 -0.23 13.92 -11.11
C ALA A 42 -0.11 15.45 -11.14
N GLY A 43 0.86 15.99 -10.40
CA GLY A 43 1.11 17.43 -10.31
C GLY A 43 0.12 18.24 -9.44
N SER A 44 -0.77 17.59 -8.68
CA SER A 44 -1.72 18.29 -7.81
C SER A 44 -1.13 18.73 -6.47
N ILE A 45 0.01 18.16 -6.05
CA ILE A 45 0.64 18.42 -4.76
C ILE A 45 1.39 19.76 -4.81
N GLN A 46 0.89 20.77 -4.07
CA GLN A 46 1.37 22.16 -4.17
C GLN A 46 1.82 22.78 -2.84
N SER A 47 1.64 22.12 -1.70
CA SER A 47 2.05 22.62 -0.40
C SER A 47 2.85 21.59 0.39
N ASN A 48 3.67 22.06 1.34
CA ASN A 48 4.43 21.17 2.22
C ASN A 48 3.52 20.29 3.08
N GLU A 49 2.40 20.84 3.56
CA GLU A 49 1.42 20.11 4.35
C GLU A 49 0.78 18.96 3.56
N VAL A 50 0.33 19.24 2.32
CA VAL A 50 -0.23 18.21 1.44
C VAL A 50 0.83 17.16 1.09
N ALA A 51 2.07 17.57 0.80
CA ALA A 51 3.16 16.64 0.51
C ALA A 51 3.47 15.72 1.70
N GLU A 52 3.45 16.22 2.93
CA GLU A 52 3.70 15.39 4.12
C GLU A 52 2.62 14.32 4.29
N ILE A 53 1.35 14.69 4.10
CA ILE A 53 0.22 13.75 4.19
C ILE A 53 0.31 12.73 3.05
N ALA A 54 0.54 13.18 1.82
CA ALA A 54 0.66 12.31 0.64
C ALA A 54 1.80 11.29 0.78
N ILE A 55 2.95 11.68 1.35
CA ILE A 55 4.05 10.76 1.67
C ILE A 55 3.59 9.68 2.65
N LYS A 56 2.95 10.07 3.76
CA LYS A 56 2.51 9.12 4.79
C LYS A 56 1.47 8.14 4.23
N GLU A 57 0.49 8.63 3.49
CA GLU A 57 -0.60 7.81 2.95
C GLU A 57 -0.07 6.85 1.87
N SER A 58 0.76 7.33 0.94
CA SER A 58 1.37 6.48 -0.09
C SER A 58 2.32 5.44 0.50
N GLN A 59 3.17 5.80 1.47
CA GLN A 59 4.06 4.86 2.16
C GLN A 59 3.27 3.78 2.92
N SER A 60 2.22 4.16 3.66
CA SER A 60 1.38 3.17 4.34
C SER A 60 0.72 2.21 3.37
N ALA A 61 0.32 2.66 2.19
CA ALA A 61 -0.23 1.80 1.14
C ALA A 61 0.86 0.91 0.50
N GLU A 62 2.08 1.42 0.30
CA GLU A 62 3.22 0.63 -0.19
C GLU A 62 3.58 -0.49 0.78
N ASP A 63 3.65 -0.19 2.08
CA ASP A 63 3.93 -1.17 3.13
C ASP A 63 2.86 -2.27 3.17
N ARG A 64 1.59 -1.90 3.00
CA ARG A 64 0.47 -2.84 2.93
C ARG A 64 0.57 -3.74 1.69
N LEU A 65 0.86 -3.17 0.53
CA LEU A 65 1.10 -3.91 -0.72
C LEU A 65 2.30 -4.85 -0.61
N GLU A 66 3.37 -4.42 0.04
CA GLU A 66 4.56 -5.25 0.26
C GLU A 66 4.26 -6.42 1.19
N ASN A 67 3.56 -6.19 2.30
CA ASN A 67 3.14 -7.24 3.21
C ASN A 67 2.27 -8.29 2.49
N TRP A 68 1.29 -7.83 1.71
CA TRP A 68 0.48 -8.72 0.86
C TRP A 68 1.35 -9.53 -0.11
N TYR A 69 2.33 -8.91 -0.76
CA TYR A 69 3.22 -9.57 -1.70
C TYR A 69 4.06 -10.66 -1.02
N VAL A 70 4.66 -10.36 0.14
CA VAL A 70 5.47 -11.33 0.91
C VAL A 70 4.64 -12.53 1.36
N VAL A 71 3.43 -12.30 1.87
CA VAL A 71 2.52 -13.37 2.28
C VAL A 71 2.11 -14.22 1.08
N SER A 72 1.77 -13.58 -0.04
CA SER A 72 1.37 -14.26 -1.28
C SER A 72 2.51 -15.04 -1.92
N GLU A 73 3.74 -14.52 -1.84
CA GLU A 73 4.95 -15.19 -2.31
C GLU A 73 5.20 -16.47 -1.51
N HIS A 74 5.09 -16.41 -0.17
CA HIS A 74 5.17 -17.59 0.68
C HIS A 74 4.08 -18.62 0.33
N HIS A 75 2.85 -18.17 0.04
CA HIS A 75 1.77 -19.06 -0.40
C HIS A 75 2.11 -19.75 -1.73
N CYS A 76 2.71 -19.04 -2.69
CA CYS A 76 3.06 -19.61 -4.00
C CYS A 76 4.00 -20.82 -3.90
N TYR A 77 4.95 -20.81 -2.96
CA TYR A 77 5.86 -21.94 -2.75
C TYR A 77 5.18 -23.22 -2.25
N ASN A 78 3.94 -23.12 -1.76
CA ASN A 78 3.12 -24.26 -1.32
C ASN A 78 2.18 -24.78 -2.43
N THR A 79 2.26 -24.25 -3.65
CA THR A 79 1.41 -24.64 -4.78
C THR A 79 2.17 -25.47 -5.81
N PHE A 80 1.47 -26.29 -6.60
CA PHE A 80 2.11 -27.09 -7.66
C PHE A 80 2.68 -26.21 -8.79
N PHE A 81 1.99 -25.13 -9.14
CA PHE A 81 2.36 -24.21 -10.22
C PHE A 81 3.07 -22.95 -9.68
N VAL A 82 4.18 -23.15 -8.95
CA VAL A 82 4.94 -22.08 -8.28
C VAL A 82 5.27 -20.92 -9.22
N ASN A 83 5.82 -21.22 -10.41
CA ASN A 83 6.27 -20.19 -11.35
C ASN A 83 5.12 -19.30 -11.86
N ASP A 84 3.98 -19.89 -12.18
CA ASP A 84 2.81 -19.15 -12.64
C ASP A 84 2.21 -18.31 -11.50
N CYS A 85 2.18 -18.88 -10.28
CA CYS A 85 1.75 -18.14 -9.10
C CYS A 85 2.65 -16.91 -8.84
N LEU A 86 3.97 -17.10 -8.80
CA LEU A 86 4.94 -16.02 -8.61
C LEU A 86 4.82 -14.95 -9.71
N LYS A 87 4.60 -15.37 -10.96
CA LYS A 87 4.41 -14.43 -12.07
C LYS A 87 3.16 -13.58 -11.87
N ARG A 88 2.04 -14.20 -11.46
CA ARG A 88 0.78 -13.49 -11.22
C ARG A 88 0.93 -12.42 -10.13
N ILE A 89 1.44 -12.78 -8.96
CA ILE A 89 1.57 -11.82 -7.84
C ILE A 89 2.55 -10.67 -8.15
N LYS A 90 3.56 -10.92 -9.00
CA LYS A 90 4.45 -9.86 -9.49
C LYS A 90 3.75 -8.90 -10.43
N VAL A 91 2.83 -9.38 -11.27
CA VAL A 91 2.02 -8.53 -12.15
C VAL A 91 1.06 -7.68 -11.31
N GLU A 92 0.36 -8.30 -10.37
CA GLU A 92 -0.55 -7.61 -9.44
C GLU A 92 0.18 -6.53 -8.64
N ARG A 93 1.38 -6.81 -8.09
CA ARG A 93 2.18 -5.77 -7.41
C ARG A 93 2.59 -4.62 -8.36
N ARG A 94 2.98 -4.95 -9.59
CA ARG A 94 3.41 -3.96 -10.60
C ARG A 94 2.27 -3.07 -11.08
N GLU A 95 1.02 -3.50 -10.93
CA GLU A 95 -0.15 -2.70 -11.27
C GLU A 95 -0.31 -1.50 -10.34
N TYR A 96 -0.07 -1.69 -9.02
CA TYR A 96 -0.36 -0.67 -8.01
C TYR A 96 0.86 0.15 -7.58
N LEU A 97 2.04 -0.48 -7.51
CA LEU A 97 3.26 0.14 -7.00
C LEU A 97 3.64 1.46 -7.71
N PRO A 98 3.55 1.59 -9.05
CA PRO A 98 3.96 2.82 -9.74
C PRO A 98 3.16 4.06 -9.31
N THR A 99 1.86 3.90 -9.03
CA THR A 99 1.00 5.00 -8.59
C THR A 99 1.42 5.50 -7.21
N LEU A 100 1.66 4.58 -6.27
CA LEU A 100 2.11 4.93 -4.93
C LEU A 100 3.48 5.62 -4.95
N GLN A 101 4.41 5.07 -5.74
CA GLN A 101 5.75 5.65 -5.92
C GLN A 101 5.68 7.03 -6.55
N ARG A 102 4.80 7.26 -7.53
CA ARG A 102 4.58 8.57 -8.14
C ARG A 102 4.19 9.60 -7.07
N ILE A 103 3.17 9.30 -6.26
CA ILE A 103 2.68 10.20 -5.21
C ILE A 103 3.80 10.54 -4.21
N SER A 104 4.53 9.53 -3.75
CA SER A 104 5.65 9.70 -2.81
C SER A 104 6.78 10.53 -3.42
N LEU A 105 7.19 10.24 -4.66
CA LEU A 105 8.30 10.93 -5.33
C LEU A 105 7.97 12.38 -5.66
N GLU A 106 6.77 12.67 -6.17
CA GLU A 106 6.31 14.04 -6.44
C GLU A 106 6.29 14.87 -5.15
N SER A 107 5.76 14.31 -4.07
CA SER A 107 5.71 14.96 -2.76
C SER A 107 7.11 15.26 -2.21
N GLN A 108 8.02 14.28 -2.26
CA GLN A 108 9.40 14.46 -1.81
C GLN A 108 10.15 15.48 -2.67
N ALA A 109 9.91 15.50 -3.98
CA ALA A 109 10.50 16.50 -4.86
C ALA A 109 10.05 17.92 -4.49
N LEU A 110 8.76 18.12 -4.19
CA LEU A 110 8.25 19.41 -3.70
C LEU A 110 8.92 19.81 -2.38
N GLN A 111 9.00 18.90 -1.41
CA GLN A 111 9.63 19.21 -0.12
C GLN A 111 11.10 19.63 -0.27
N ARG A 112 11.84 18.96 -1.16
CA ARG A 112 13.23 19.34 -1.48
C ARG A 112 13.29 20.73 -2.09
N LEU A 113 12.40 21.06 -3.03
CA LEU A 113 12.31 22.38 -3.65
C LEU A 113 12.02 23.48 -2.61
N LEU A 114 10.97 23.30 -1.79
CA LEU A 114 10.58 24.28 -0.77
C LEU A 114 11.70 24.54 0.23
N LYS A 115 12.42 23.49 0.64
CA LYS A 115 13.58 23.61 1.53
C LYS A 115 14.73 24.41 0.92
N VAL A 116 14.98 24.25 -0.39
CA VAL A 116 15.98 25.04 -1.11
C VAL A 116 15.55 26.50 -1.16
N MET A 117 14.30 26.77 -1.55
CA MET A 117 13.76 28.13 -1.62
C MET A 117 13.85 28.86 -0.28
N GLU A 118 13.58 28.17 0.83
CA GLU A 118 13.68 28.78 2.16
C GLU A 118 15.12 29.14 2.52
N ARG A 119 16.08 28.25 2.24
CA ARG A 119 17.51 28.53 2.45
C ARG A 119 18.00 29.69 1.61
N ASP A 120 17.54 29.81 0.37
CA ASP A 120 17.91 30.92 -0.53
C ASP A 120 17.38 32.25 0.02
N ARG A 121 16.15 32.28 0.53
CA ARG A 121 15.58 33.46 1.21
C ARG A 121 16.39 33.85 2.45
N GLU A 122 16.70 32.90 3.32
CA GLU A 122 17.52 33.14 4.51
C GLU A 122 18.90 33.71 4.14
N THR A 123 19.51 33.18 3.07
CA THR A 123 20.82 33.62 2.59
C THR A 123 20.76 35.05 2.04
N ALA A 124 19.76 35.36 1.22
CA ALA A 124 19.56 36.71 0.67
C ALA A 124 19.32 37.74 1.79
N GLN A 125 18.53 37.39 2.82
CA GLN A 125 18.30 38.26 3.99
C GLN A 125 19.58 38.53 4.78
N LYS A 126 20.48 37.55 4.90
CA LYS A 126 21.78 37.72 5.56
C LYS A 126 22.73 38.60 4.76
N GLN A 127 22.70 38.50 3.42
CA GLN A 127 23.56 39.31 2.54
C GLN A 127 23.09 40.77 2.42
N ALA A 128 21.80 41.02 2.64
CA ALA A 128 21.23 42.36 2.64
C ALA A 128 21.40 43.12 3.97
N LYS A 129 21.94 42.47 5.01
CA LYS A 129 22.29 43.07 6.31
C LYS A 129 23.78 43.41 6.34
#